data_AF-A0A7S6S105-F1
#
_entry.id   AF-A0A7S6S105-F1
#
_cell.length_a   1.000
_cell.length_b   1.000
_cell.length_c   1.000
_cell.angle_alpha   90.00
_cell.angle_beta   90.00
_cell.angle_gamma   90.00
#
_symmetry.space_group_name_H-M   'P 1'
#
loop_
_entity.id
_entity.type
_entity.pdbx_description
1 polymer ?
#
loop_
_entity_poly.entity_id
_entity_poly.type
_entity_poly.pdbx_seq_one_letter_code
_entity_poly.pdbx_strand_id
1 'polypeptide(L)'
;MAVWAAPLLFAAAGCAYRVTPPADVRHPATVYVADLGYHASLLLPAGDGGYAEFAYGQWRWFALNEDTWLDGIGAMLIPQRGALARRILVAPKNERELSSAIGSEAVLSIVVEARNAAELLSRLTQRWEQAAQTAHYNPVIGMTLVHDPSRYSALHNCNSVVTDWLRELGCRVRGGALWADFRLAD
;
A
#
# COMPACT_ATOMS: atom_id res chain seq x y z
N MET A 1 -51.32 -22.26 -4.93
CA MET A 1 -50.06 -22.47 -4.18
C MET A 1 -49.07 -21.44 -4.68
N ALA A 2 -48.88 -20.33 -3.95
CA ALA A 2 -47.98 -19.25 -4.34
C ALA A 2 -46.58 -19.54 -3.79
N VAL A 3 -45.61 -19.75 -4.68
CA VAL A 3 -44.20 -19.90 -4.34
C VAL A 3 -43.64 -18.49 -4.15
N TRP A 4 -43.27 -18.15 -2.91
CA TRP A 4 -42.55 -16.92 -2.62
C TRP A 4 -41.08 -17.12 -2.98
N ALA A 5 -40.64 -16.53 -4.08
CA ALA A 5 -39.22 -16.39 -4.36
C ALA A 5 -38.64 -15.32 -3.42
N ALA A 6 -37.86 -15.74 -2.42
CA ALA A 6 -37.07 -14.83 -1.61
C ALA A 6 -35.99 -14.19 -2.51
N PRO A 7 -35.87 -12.85 -2.57
CA PRO A 7 -34.77 -12.23 -3.26
C PRO A 7 -33.49 -12.51 -2.45
N LEU A 8 -32.54 -13.23 -3.06
CA LEU A 8 -31.16 -13.24 -2.58
C LEU A 8 -30.65 -11.80 -2.64
N LEU A 9 -30.63 -11.12 -1.49
CA LEU A 9 -29.80 -9.94 -1.31
C LEU A 9 -28.33 -10.41 -1.39
N PHE A 10 -27.75 -10.34 -2.58
CA PHE A 10 -26.31 -10.18 -2.71
C PHE A 10 -25.97 -8.82 -2.09
N ALA A 11 -25.55 -8.82 -0.83
CA ALA A 11 -24.93 -7.66 -0.22
C ALA A 11 -23.75 -7.26 -1.12
N ALA A 12 -23.80 -6.03 -1.63
CA ALA A 12 -22.75 -5.42 -2.41
C ALA A 12 -21.45 -5.38 -1.58
N ALA A 13 -20.65 -6.43 -1.67
CA ALA A 13 -19.25 -6.38 -1.32
C ALA A 13 -18.59 -5.44 -2.32
N GLY A 14 -18.54 -4.15 -1.95
CA GLY A 14 -18.14 -3.06 -2.83
C GLY A 14 -16.74 -3.25 -3.40
N CYS A 15 -16.51 -2.66 -4.58
CA CYS A 15 -15.27 -2.66 -5.36
C CYS A 15 -14.12 -1.87 -4.68
N ALA A 16 -14.00 -1.95 -3.36
CA ALA A 16 -13.07 -1.19 -2.53
C ALA A 16 -12.42 -2.10 -1.47
N TYR A 17 -11.21 -1.74 -1.04
CA TYR A 17 -10.54 -2.37 0.09
C TYR A 17 -11.03 -1.70 1.38
N ARG A 18 -11.78 -2.42 2.21
CA ARG A 18 -12.27 -1.92 3.50
C ARG A 18 -11.33 -2.32 4.63
N VAL A 19 -10.77 -1.32 5.29
CA VAL A 19 -9.81 -1.45 6.39
C VAL A 19 -10.53 -1.23 7.71
N THR A 20 -10.50 -2.23 8.59
CA THR A 20 -10.89 -2.08 9.99
C THR A 20 -9.61 -1.99 10.83
N PRO A 21 -9.34 -0.85 11.51
CA PRO A 21 -8.21 -0.73 12.42
C PRO A 21 -8.28 -1.75 13.57
N PRO A 22 -7.15 -2.07 14.23
CA PRO A 22 -7.16 -2.87 15.46
C PRO A 22 -8.00 -2.18 16.55
N ALA A 23 -8.83 -2.96 17.26
CA ALA A 23 -9.77 -2.44 18.25
C ALA A 23 -9.09 -2.00 19.56
N ASP A 24 -8.06 -2.73 19.99
CA ASP A 24 -7.32 -2.48 21.23
C ASP A 24 -5.89 -2.06 20.89
N VAL A 25 -5.64 -0.75 20.94
CA VAL A 25 -4.30 -0.15 20.78
C VAL A 25 -3.86 0.45 22.11
N ARG A 26 -2.80 -0.12 22.70
CA ARG A 26 -2.23 0.33 23.99
C ARG A 26 -1.22 1.45 23.81
N HIS A 27 -0.37 1.34 22.78
CA HIS A 27 0.64 2.35 22.46
C HIS A 27 0.41 2.84 21.03
N PRO A 28 -0.32 3.94 20.84
CA PRO A 28 -0.76 4.34 19.51
C PRO A 28 0.39 4.90 18.67
N ALA A 29 0.41 4.49 17.41
CA ALA A 29 1.13 5.15 16.34
C ALA A 29 0.18 5.31 15.14
N THR A 30 0.29 6.44 14.45
CA THR A 30 -0.49 6.70 13.24
C THR A 30 0.30 6.26 12.02
N VAL A 31 -0.29 5.43 11.19
CA VAL A 31 0.21 5.11 9.85
C VAL A 31 -0.74 5.70 8.82
N TYR A 32 -0.26 5.86 7.60
CA TYR A 32 -1.09 6.35 6.49
C TYR A 32 -1.03 5.42 5.30
N VAL A 33 -2.17 5.18 4.66
CA VAL A 33 -2.22 4.64 3.31
C VAL A 33 -2.43 5.81 2.37
N ALA A 34 -1.52 6.00 1.41
CA ALA A 34 -1.75 6.94 0.33
C ALA A 34 -2.31 6.18 -0.86
N ASP A 35 -3.52 6.59 -1.27
CA ASP A 35 -4.19 6.05 -2.43
C ASP A 35 -4.02 7.05 -3.59
N LEU A 36 -3.40 6.61 -4.67
CA LEU A 36 -3.19 7.41 -5.89
C LEU A 36 -4.17 6.98 -7.00
N GLY A 37 -5.22 6.22 -6.65
CA GLY A 37 -6.22 5.63 -7.54
C GLY A 37 -5.71 4.41 -8.31
N TYR A 38 -4.47 4.47 -8.78
CA TYR A 38 -3.86 3.40 -9.58
C TYR A 38 -2.72 2.68 -8.85
N HIS A 39 -2.31 3.20 -7.69
CA HIS A 39 -1.26 2.65 -6.86
C HIS A 39 -1.51 3.04 -5.40
N ALA A 40 -1.10 2.19 -4.48
CA ALA A 40 -1.16 2.48 -3.05
C ALA A 40 0.23 2.35 -2.43
N SER A 41 0.53 3.25 -1.49
CA SER A 41 1.74 3.20 -0.66
C SER A 41 1.36 3.24 0.83
N LEU A 42 2.30 2.81 1.67
CA LEU A 42 2.16 2.82 3.13
C LEU A 42 3.23 3.70 3.74
N LEU A 43 2.81 4.58 4.66
CA LEU A 43 3.67 5.45 5.42
C LEU A 43 3.74 4.98 6.86
N LEU A 44 4.96 4.71 7.30
CA LEU A 44 5.28 4.27 8.65
C LEU A 44 6.03 5.38 9.38
N PRO A 45 5.70 5.67 10.65
CA PRO A 45 6.46 6.61 11.46
C PRO A 45 7.94 6.24 11.48
N ALA A 46 8.77 7.14 10.95
CA ALA A 46 10.21 7.13 11.15
C ALA A 46 10.53 8.08 12.31
N GLY A 47 11.67 7.88 13.00
CA GLY A 47 12.08 8.75 14.10
C GLY A 47 12.01 10.26 13.76
N ASP A 48 12.07 11.10 14.80
CA ASP A 48 12.06 12.56 14.67
C ASP A 48 10.77 13.15 14.04
N GLY A 49 9.66 12.41 14.12
CA GLY A 49 8.35 12.83 13.62
C GLY A 49 8.16 12.69 12.11
N GLY A 50 9.13 12.10 11.40
CA GLY A 50 9.04 11.83 9.97
C GLY A 50 8.28 10.55 9.63
N TYR A 51 8.18 10.27 8.32
CA TYR A 51 7.60 9.05 7.80
C TYR A 51 8.52 8.41 6.77
N ALA A 52 8.64 7.09 6.82
CA ALA A 52 9.17 6.31 5.72
C ALA A 52 7.99 5.81 4.88
N GLU A 53 7.98 6.20 3.61
CA GLU A 53 6.99 5.71 2.65
C GLU A 53 7.55 4.52 1.90
N PHE A 54 6.77 3.44 1.86
CA PHE A 54 7.05 2.23 1.09
C PHE A 54 5.95 1.98 0.07
N ALA A 55 6.37 1.59 -1.13
CA ALA A 55 5.49 1.22 -2.23
C ALA A 55 6.03 -0.03 -2.92
N TYR A 56 5.14 -0.84 -3.50
CA TYR A 56 5.52 -2.07 -4.20
C TYR A 56 4.94 -2.08 -5.60
N GLY A 57 5.75 -2.37 -6.60
CA GLY A 57 5.31 -2.42 -7.98
C GLY A 57 6.12 -3.38 -8.82
N GLN A 58 5.89 -3.35 -10.13
CA GLN A 58 6.68 -4.12 -11.08
C GLN A 58 7.92 -3.33 -11.51
N TRP A 59 9.09 -3.96 -11.64
CA TRP A 59 10.34 -3.26 -11.96
C TRP A 59 10.30 -2.43 -13.25
N ARG A 60 9.91 -3.00 -14.40
CA ARG A 60 9.98 -2.27 -15.69
C ARG A 60 9.04 -1.07 -15.70
N TRP A 61 7.78 -1.30 -15.34
CA TRP A 61 6.77 -0.26 -15.29
C TRP A 61 7.00 0.77 -14.15
N PHE A 62 7.18 0.30 -12.91
CA PHE A 62 7.22 1.18 -11.73
C PHE A 62 8.60 1.80 -11.48
N ALA A 63 9.69 1.06 -11.74
CA ALA A 63 11.03 1.59 -11.52
C ALA A 63 11.56 2.32 -12.76
N LEU A 64 11.43 1.72 -13.94
CA LEU A 64 12.06 2.23 -15.17
C LEU A 64 11.15 3.13 -16.02
N ASN A 65 9.86 3.22 -15.70
CA ASN A 65 8.83 3.86 -16.55
C ASN A 65 8.78 3.26 -17.96
N GLU A 66 9.15 1.98 -18.10
CA GLU A 66 9.03 1.22 -19.33
C GLU A 66 7.71 0.45 -19.29
N ASP A 67 6.94 0.49 -20.37
CA ASP A 67 5.59 -0.10 -20.52
C ASP A 67 4.45 0.85 -20.08
N THR A 68 3.26 0.67 -20.67
CA THR A 68 2.06 1.43 -20.33
C THR A 68 1.27 0.76 -19.19
N TRP A 69 0.36 1.50 -18.55
CA TRP A 69 -0.59 0.95 -17.59
C TRP A 69 -1.39 -0.25 -18.14
N LEU A 70 -1.69 -0.25 -19.44
CA LEU A 70 -2.39 -1.33 -20.13
C LEU A 70 -1.50 -2.57 -20.29
N ASP A 71 -0.19 -2.39 -20.50
CA ASP A 71 0.78 -3.47 -20.49
C ASP A 71 0.93 -4.06 -19.08
N GLY A 72 0.72 -3.25 -18.04
CA GLY A 72 0.64 -3.66 -16.64
C GLY A 72 -0.44 -4.73 -16.37
N ILE A 73 -1.58 -4.68 -17.10
CA ILE A 73 -2.64 -5.70 -17.03
C ILE A 73 -2.17 -7.02 -17.69
N GLY A 74 -1.49 -6.95 -18.84
CA GLY A 74 -0.88 -8.13 -19.47
C GLY A 74 0.21 -8.76 -18.58
N ALA A 75 0.97 -7.92 -17.89
CA ALA A 75 2.02 -8.33 -16.99
C ALA A 75 1.53 -8.87 -15.63
N MET A 76 0.22 -8.84 -15.37
CA MET A 76 -0.40 -9.56 -14.26
C MET A 76 -0.58 -11.06 -14.55
N LEU A 77 -0.55 -11.47 -15.82
CA LEU A 77 -0.71 -12.88 -16.24
C LEU A 77 0.61 -13.67 -16.21
N ILE A 78 1.75 -12.99 -16.35
CA ILE A 78 3.08 -13.59 -16.30
C ILE A 78 3.86 -12.96 -15.14
N PRO A 79 4.26 -13.72 -14.10
CA PRO A 79 4.98 -13.16 -12.94
C PRO A 79 6.27 -12.43 -13.31
N GLN A 80 6.29 -11.11 -13.09
CA GLN A 80 7.42 -10.23 -13.39
C GLN A 80 8.27 -9.93 -12.15
N ARG A 81 9.41 -9.26 -12.34
CA ARG A 81 10.26 -8.77 -11.25
C ARG A 81 9.50 -7.72 -10.43
N GLY A 82 9.45 -7.90 -9.11
CA GLY A 82 8.95 -6.88 -8.18
C GLY A 82 9.97 -5.77 -7.91
N ALA A 83 9.48 -4.65 -7.43
CA ALA A 83 10.24 -3.48 -7.03
C ALA A 83 9.72 -2.97 -5.69
N LEU A 84 10.61 -2.79 -4.73
CA LEU A 84 10.30 -2.15 -3.45
C LEU A 84 10.85 -0.72 -3.46
N ALA A 85 9.95 0.26 -3.42
CA ALA A 85 10.27 1.66 -3.38
C ALA A 85 10.34 2.16 -1.93
N ARG A 86 11.23 3.11 -1.67
CA ARG A 86 11.34 3.82 -0.40
C ARG A 86 11.64 5.30 -0.62
N ARG A 87 11.05 6.16 0.20
CA ARG A 87 11.53 7.52 0.46
C ARG A 87 11.27 7.94 1.91
N ILE A 88 11.93 9.00 2.36
CA ILE A 88 11.75 9.58 3.68
C ILE A 88 11.10 10.95 3.54
N LEU A 89 10.03 11.16 4.30
CA LEU A 89 9.31 12.42 4.43
C LEU A 89 9.62 13.02 5.79
N VAL A 90 10.12 14.25 5.80
CA VAL A 90 10.58 14.92 7.02
C VAL A 90 9.39 15.62 7.68
N ALA A 91 9.05 15.17 8.89
CA ALA A 91 8.15 15.81 9.85
C ALA A 91 6.99 16.65 9.26
N PRO A 92 6.06 16.04 8.49
CA PRO A 92 4.88 16.76 8.01
C PRO A 92 4.05 17.25 9.20
N LYS A 93 3.61 18.51 9.17
CA LYS A 93 2.91 19.14 10.31
C LYS A 93 1.46 18.67 10.45
N ASN A 94 0.87 18.16 9.36
CA ASN A 94 -0.50 17.68 9.30
C ASN A 94 -0.73 16.80 8.06
N GLU A 95 -1.89 16.14 8.00
CA GLU A 95 -2.27 15.24 6.91
C GLU A 95 -2.34 15.93 5.54
N ARG A 96 -2.63 17.24 5.48
CA ARG A 96 -2.67 18.01 4.22
C ARG A 96 -1.27 18.19 3.64
N GLU A 97 -0.29 18.54 4.48
CA GLU A 97 1.11 18.63 4.07
C GLU A 97 1.64 17.26 3.64
N LEU A 98 1.27 16.20 4.36
CA LEU A 98 1.62 14.83 4.01
C LEU A 98 1.03 14.42 2.65
N SER A 99 -0.29 14.61 2.45
CA SER A 99 -0.96 14.29 1.18
C SER A 99 -0.34 15.05 0.01
N SER A 100 -0.02 16.33 0.22
CA SER A 100 0.63 17.20 -0.78
C SER A 100 2.04 16.73 -1.14
N ALA A 101 2.84 16.28 -0.16
CA ALA A 101 4.17 15.73 -0.39
C ALA A 101 4.14 14.39 -1.16
N ILE A 102 3.02 13.66 -1.08
CA ILE A 102 2.78 12.40 -1.81
C ILE A 102 2.16 12.63 -3.18
N GLY A 103 1.51 13.78 -3.39
CA GLY A 103 0.72 14.01 -4.60
C GLY A 103 -0.59 13.21 -4.60
N SER A 104 -1.09 12.85 -3.42
CA SER A 104 -2.43 12.24 -3.25
C SER A 104 -3.44 13.32 -2.85
N GLU A 105 -4.71 13.14 -3.25
CA GLU A 105 -5.81 14.00 -2.81
C GLU A 105 -6.05 13.89 -1.30
N ALA A 106 -5.89 12.68 -0.75
CA ALA A 106 -6.06 12.40 0.66
C ALA A 106 -5.30 11.14 1.08
N VAL A 107 -4.90 11.09 2.35
CA VAL A 107 -4.33 9.89 2.96
C VAL A 107 -5.32 9.27 3.95
N LEU A 108 -5.36 7.94 4.00
CA LEU A 108 -6.15 7.19 4.97
C LEU A 108 -5.36 7.04 6.27
N SER A 109 -5.78 7.74 7.32
CA SER A 109 -5.18 7.69 8.65
C SER A 109 -5.64 6.46 9.42
N ILE A 110 -4.70 5.67 9.96
CA ILE A 110 -4.99 4.44 10.71
C ILE A 110 -4.15 4.42 11.98
N VAL A 111 -4.81 4.25 13.14
CA VAL A 111 -4.13 4.08 14.43
C VAL A 111 -3.85 2.60 14.67
N VAL A 112 -2.58 2.27 14.95
CA VAL A 112 -2.09 0.91 15.15
C VAL A 112 -1.16 0.85 16.36
N GLU A 113 -0.78 -0.35 16.79
CA GLU A 113 0.24 -0.51 17.83
C GLU A 113 1.61 -0.03 17.33
N ALA A 114 2.24 0.86 18.08
CA ALA A 114 3.54 1.44 17.76
C ALA A 114 4.62 0.37 17.54
N ARG A 115 4.57 -0.72 18.31
CA ARG A 115 5.49 -1.85 18.13
C ARG A 115 5.33 -2.52 16.76
N ASN A 116 4.09 -2.71 16.28
CA ASN A 116 3.83 -3.37 15.00
C ASN A 116 4.31 -2.48 13.85
N ALA A 117 4.09 -1.16 13.96
CA ALA A 117 4.60 -0.20 13.00
C ALA A 117 6.14 -0.18 12.95
N ALA A 118 6.80 -0.21 14.12
CA ALA A 118 8.26 -0.25 14.21
C ALA A 118 8.86 -1.57 13.67
N GLU A 119 8.25 -2.71 13.98
CA GLU A 119 8.65 -4.02 13.46
C GLU A 119 8.50 -4.08 11.93
N LEU A 120 7.38 -3.60 11.40
CA LEU A 120 7.15 -3.52 9.96
C LEU A 120 8.17 -2.58 9.29
N LEU A 121 8.41 -1.40 9.86
CA LEU A 121 9.41 -0.45 9.36
C LEU A 121 10.80 -1.09 9.29
N SER A 122 11.22 -1.75 10.37
CA SER A 122 12.52 -2.43 10.44
C SER A 122 12.62 -3.51 9.37
N ARG A 123 11.60 -4.34 9.21
CA ARG A 123 11.56 -5.43 8.22
C ARG A 123 11.62 -4.90 6.78
N LEU A 124 10.84 -3.88 6.44
CA LEU A 124 10.85 -3.29 5.10
C LEU A 124 12.15 -2.55 4.81
N THR A 125 12.72 -1.88 5.81
CA THR A 125 14.02 -1.22 5.68
C THR A 125 15.11 -2.25 5.40
N GLN A 126 15.17 -3.35 6.18
CA GLN A 126 16.12 -4.43 5.97
C GLN A 126 15.95 -5.08 4.58
N ARG A 127 14.71 -5.35 4.16
CA ARG A 127 14.39 -5.91 2.84
C ARG A 127 14.87 -5.00 1.71
N TRP A 128 14.70 -3.69 1.86
CA TRP A 128 15.18 -2.71 0.90
C TRP A 128 16.72 -2.66 0.86
N GLU A 129 17.37 -2.64 2.02
CA GLU A 129 18.83 -2.56 2.15
C GLU A 129 19.55 -3.80 1.57
N GLN A 130 18.96 -4.99 1.70
CA GLN A 130 19.49 -6.23 1.10
C GLN A 130 19.62 -6.18 -0.43
N ALA A 131 18.87 -5.29 -1.09
CA ALA A 131 18.90 -5.10 -2.53
C ALA A 131 19.39 -3.70 -2.94
N ALA A 132 20.02 -2.94 -2.04
CA ALA A 132 20.46 -1.56 -2.28
C ALA A 132 21.42 -1.41 -3.48
N GLN A 133 22.18 -2.44 -3.84
CA GLN A 133 23.02 -2.50 -5.04
C GLN A 133 22.23 -2.38 -6.35
N THR A 134 20.93 -2.63 -6.32
CA THR A 134 20.00 -2.50 -7.47
C THR A 134 19.25 -1.18 -7.45
N ALA A 135 19.60 -0.25 -6.55
CA ALA A 135 18.88 1.00 -6.36
C ALA A 135 18.78 1.81 -7.67
N HIS A 136 17.57 2.21 -7.98
CA HIS A 136 17.23 3.07 -9.11
C HIS A 136 16.31 4.19 -8.62
N TYR A 137 16.69 5.44 -8.86
CA TYR A 137 15.84 6.58 -8.54
C TYR A 137 14.88 6.86 -9.69
N ASN A 138 13.57 6.81 -9.42
CA ASN A 138 12.55 7.20 -10.39
C ASN A 138 12.10 8.65 -10.11
N PRO A 139 12.44 9.63 -10.96
CA PRO A 139 12.07 11.03 -10.75
C PRO A 139 10.57 11.30 -10.91
N VAL A 140 9.82 10.42 -11.59
CA VAL A 140 8.37 10.58 -11.81
C VAL A 140 7.60 10.46 -10.49
N ILE A 141 8.00 9.50 -9.65
CA ILE A 141 7.37 9.24 -8.35
C ILE A 141 8.20 9.76 -7.17
N GLY A 142 9.42 10.26 -7.42
CA GLY A 142 10.31 10.81 -6.38
C GLY A 142 10.74 9.77 -5.35
N MET A 143 10.91 8.51 -5.75
CA MET A 143 11.29 7.40 -4.86
C MET A 143 12.49 6.65 -5.41
N THR A 144 13.23 5.99 -4.51
CA THR A 144 14.29 5.05 -4.89
C THR A 144 13.78 3.63 -4.74
N LEU A 145 13.90 2.85 -5.80
CA LEU A 145 13.42 1.48 -5.90
C LEU A 145 14.58 0.50 -5.95
N VAL A 146 14.41 -0.66 -5.32
CA VAL A 146 15.32 -1.80 -5.43
C VAL A 146 14.57 -3.01 -5.98
N HIS A 147 15.31 -3.97 -6.51
CA HIS A 147 14.75 -5.27 -6.87
C HIS A 147 14.16 -5.93 -5.64
N ASP A 148 12.97 -6.49 -5.81
CA ASP A 148 12.31 -7.24 -4.78
C ASP A 148 12.33 -8.74 -5.11
N PRO A 149 12.59 -9.63 -4.13
CA PRO A 149 12.61 -11.07 -4.36
C PRO A 149 11.21 -11.65 -4.67
N SER A 150 10.14 -10.98 -4.22
CA SER A 150 8.77 -11.33 -4.57
C SER A 150 8.48 -10.93 -6.02
N ARG A 151 7.69 -11.76 -6.70
CA ARG A 151 7.28 -11.49 -8.08
C ARG A 151 6.03 -10.63 -8.11
N TYR A 152 5.96 -9.72 -9.06
CA TYR A 152 4.74 -8.97 -9.35
C TYR A 152 3.79 -9.83 -10.19
N SER A 153 2.53 -9.95 -9.78
CA SER A 153 1.48 -10.72 -10.50
C SER A 153 0.08 -10.23 -10.13
N ALA A 154 -0.97 -10.78 -10.77
CA ALA A 154 -2.36 -10.49 -10.40
C ALA A 154 -2.66 -10.69 -8.90
N LEU A 155 -2.06 -11.72 -8.29
CA LEU A 155 -2.26 -12.07 -6.88
C LEU A 155 -1.26 -11.42 -5.93
N HIS A 156 -0.19 -10.82 -6.46
CA HIS A 156 0.86 -10.14 -5.70
C HIS A 156 1.26 -8.84 -6.41
N ASN A 157 0.38 -7.86 -6.28
CA ASN A 157 0.49 -6.50 -6.81
C ASN A 157 0.57 -5.46 -5.68
N CYS A 158 0.67 -4.17 -6.05
CA CYS A 158 0.71 -3.04 -5.11
C CYS A 158 -0.36 -3.11 -4.01
N ASN A 159 -1.62 -3.28 -4.40
CA ASN A 159 -2.77 -3.25 -3.48
C ASN A 159 -2.78 -4.47 -2.55
N SER A 160 -2.43 -5.65 -3.07
CA SER A 160 -2.32 -6.86 -2.23
C SER A 160 -1.18 -6.76 -1.22
N VAL A 161 -0.05 -6.17 -1.60
CA VAL A 161 1.10 -5.99 -0.70
C VAL A 161 0.79 -4.98 0.40
N VAL A 162 0.15 -3.85 0.06
CA VAL A 162 -0.34 -2.90 1.08
C VAL A 162 -1.37 -3.56 2.00
N THR A 163 -2.25 -4.40 1.46
CA THR A 163 -3.20 -5.19 2.25
C THR A 163 -2.50 -6.11 3.25
N ASP A 164 -1.44 -6.79 2.83
CA ASP A 164 -0.65 -7.67 3.70
C ASP A 164 0.09 -6.88 4.78
N TRP A 165 0.67 -5.73 4.44
CA TRP A 165 1.26 -4.83 5.43
C TRP A 165 0.24 -4.32 6.44
N LEU A 166 -0.96 -3.94 6.00
CA LEU A 166 -2.05 -3.55 6.90
C LEU A 166 -2.45 -4.70 7.84
N ARG A 167 -2.46 -5.94 7.37
CA ARG A 167 -2.71 -7.12 8.21
C ARG A 167 -1.61 -7.33 9.23
N GLU A 168 -0.34 -7.13 8.87
CA GLU A 168 0.78 -7.18 9.82
C GLU A 168 0.68 -6.09 10.89
N LEU A 169 0.11 -4.93 10.56
CA LEU A 169 -0.17 -3.87 11.52
C LEU A 169 -1.34 -4.20 12.48
N GLY A 170 -2.05 -5.31 12.25
CA GLY A 170 -3.19 -5.76 13.05
C GLY A 170 -4.54 -5.32 12.50
N CYS A 171 -4.58 -4.67 11.32
CA CYS A 171 -5.83 -4.33 10.68
C CYS A 171 -6.50 -5.57 10.06
N ARG A 172 -7.83 -5.55 9.98
CA ARG A 172 -8.56 -6.47 9.11
C ARG A 172 -8.87 -5.77 7.80
N VAL A 173 -8.52 -6.39 6.68
CA VAL A 173 -8.83 -5.86 5.34
C VAL A 173 -9.76 -6.82 4.62
N ARG A 174 -10.88 -6.30 4.12
CA ARG A 174 -11.92 -7.04 3.36
C ARG A 174 -12.16 -6.38 2.01
N GLY A 175 -12.76 -7.14 1.09
CA GLY A 175 -13.05 -6.66 -0.26
C GLY A 175 -11.85 -6.83 -1.20
N GLY A 176 -11.98 -6.24 -2.38
CA GLY A 176 -10.97 -6.31 -3.43
C GLY A 176 -11.39 -5.40 -4.58
N ALA A 177 -10.43 -4.61 -5.05
CA ALA A 177 -10.62 -3.68 -6.15
C ALA A 177 -9.52 -3.87 -7.18
N LEU A 178 -9.88 -3.68 -8.46
CA LEU A 178 -8.91 -3.63 -9.55
C LEU A 178 -7.96 -2.43 -9.37
N TRP A 179 -8.51 -1.33 -8.87
CA TRP A 179 -7.84 -0.06 -8.60
C TRP A 179 -7.49 0.05 -7.11
N ALA A 180 -6.66 1.03 -6.75
CA ALA A 180 -6.52 1.41 -5.35
C ALA A 180 -7.81 2.17 -4.96
N ASP A 181 -8.53 1.64 -3.97
CA ASP A 181 -9.71 2.27 -3.35
C ASP A 181 -9.78 1.81 -1.90
N PHE A 182 -8.83 2.25 -1.09
CA PHE A 182 -8.77 1.93 0.34
C PHE A 182 -9.65 2.88 1.15
N ARG A 183 -10.53 2.30 1.99
CA ARG A 183 -11.46 3.05 2.85
C ARG A 183 -11.52 2.44 4.24
N LEU A 184 -11.84 3.24 5.26
CA LEU A 184 -12.22 2.68 6.55
C LEU A 184 -13.52 1.89 6.41
N ALA A 185 -13.62 0.78 7.14
CA ALA A 185 -14.88 0.06 7.29
C ALA A 185 -15.86 0.91 8.11
N ASP A 186 -17.09 1.02 7.62
CA ASP A 186 -18.21 1.66 8.35
C ASP A 186 -18.58 0.89 9.63
#